data_AF-A0A7C6EY93-F1
#
_entry.id   AF-A0A7C6EY93-F1
#
_cell.length_a   1.000
_cell.length_b   1.000
_cell.length_c   1.000
_cell.angle_alpha   90.00
_cell.angle_beta   90.00
_cell.angle_gamma   90.00
#
_symmetry.space_group_name_H-M   'P 1'
#
loop_
_entity.id
_entity.type
_entity.pdbx_description
1 polymer ?
#
loop_
_entity_poly.entity_id
_entity_poly.type
_entity_poly.pdbx_seq_one_letter_code
_entity_poly.pdbx_strand_id
1 'polypeptide(L)'
;MNELKQDRLYELLPTFYRMRDAEQGEPLKALLRVISEQVDLVEEDIDRLYENWFIETCEDWVVPYIGDLVGYEPVHEAGEPSSLDTPEGWQRNKILIPRREVANTIRYRRRKGTLALLEQLANDVAGWPARAVEYYTLLGWTQALNHLRPDRGRTADLRNSSAL
;
A
#
# COMPACT_ATOMS: atom_id res chain seq x y z
N MET A 1 6.42 29.43 -15.82
CA MET A 1 5.70 28.78 -14.69
C MET A 1 6.53 28.73 -13.40
N ASN A 2 7.87 28.74 -13.46
CA ASN A 2 8.74 28.76 -12.25
C ASN A 2 8.80 30.10 -11.50
N GLU A 3 8.76 31.25 -12.19
CA GLU A 3 8.88 32.56 -11.52
C GLU A 3 7.71 32.85 -10.55
N LEU A 4 6.50 32.39 -10.89
CA LEU A 4 5.31 32.51 -10.02
C LEU A 4 5.46 31.71 -8.71
N LYS A 5 6.21 30.60 -8.72
CA LYS A 5 6.46 29.79 -7.52
C LYS A 5 7.45 30.51 -6.59
N GLN A 6 8.52 31.08 -7.15
CA GLN A 6 9.54 31.82 -6.40
C GLN A 6 8.99 33.09 -5.73
N ASP A 7 8.06 33.80 -6.38
CA ASP A 7 7.46 35.02 -5.83
C ASP A 7 6.19 34.77 -5.00
N ARG A 8 5.76 33.51 -4.81
CA ARG A 8 4.53 33.15 -4.08
C ARG A 8 4.43 33.82 -2.72
N LEU A 9 5.49 33.77 -1.90
CA LEU A 9 5.48 34.38 -0.56
C LEU A 9 5.40 35.91 -0.62
N TYR A 10 6.03 36.53 -1.63
CA TYR A 10 5.96 37.97 -1.83
C TYR A 10 4.55 38.39 -2.28
N GLU A 11 3.89 37.60 -3.11
CA GLU A 11 2.52 37.85 -3.57
C GLU A 11 1.47 37.78 -2.46
N LEU A 12 1.73 36.97 -1.43
CA LEU A 12 0.89 36.89 -0.22
C LEU A 12 0.97 38.14 0.66
N LEU A 13 1.97 39.02 0.45
CA LEU A 13 2.08 40.25 1.23
C LEU A 13 1.01 41.28 0.84
N PRO A 14 0.50 42.05 1.82
CA PRO A 14 -0.34 43.21 1.55
C PRO A 14 0.35 44.17 0.57
N THR A 15 -0.43 44.73 -0.36
CA THR A 15 0.06 45.59 -1.45
C THR A 15 0.93 46.75 -0.97
N PHE A 16 0.62 47.31 0.19
CA PHE A 16 1.38 48.41 0.79
C PHE A 16 2.87 48.07 1.04
N TYR A 17 3.17 46.85 1.48
CA TYR A 17 4.56 46.41 1.67
C TYR A 17 5.28 46.21 0.34
N ARG A 18 4.57 45.69 -0.67
CA ARG A 18 5.12 45.51 -2.02
C ARG A 18 5.43 46.85 -2.71
N MET A 19 4.58 47.86 -2.51
CA MET A 19 4.84 49.22 -3.02
C MET A 19 6.10 49.83 -2.38
N ARG A 20 6.22 49.74 -1.06
CA ARG A 20 7.40 50.24 -0.33
C ARG A 20 8.69 49.53 -0.71
N ASP A 21 8.60 48.22 -0.95
CA ASP A 21 9.75 47.44 -1.38
C ASP A 21 10.21 47.82 -2.79
N ALA A 22 9.26 48.03 -3.72
CA ALA A 22 9.56 48.52 -5.07
C ALA A 22 10.25 49.90 -5.06
N GLU A 23 9.85 50.81 -4.16
CA GLU A 23 10.51 52.10 -3.97
C GLU A 23 11.96 51.98 -3.46
N GLN A 24 12.30 50.89 -2.77
CA GLN A 24 13.63 50.63 -2.22
C GLN A 24 14.49 49.67 -3.07
N GLY A 25 14.02 49.29 -4.26
CA GLY A 25 14.75 48.40 -5.17
C GLY A 25 14.52 46.90 -4.94
N GLU A 26 13.39 46.52 -4.36
CA GLU A 26 12.94 45.13 -4.14
C GLU A 26 13.81 44.24 -3.21
N PRO A 27 14.47 44.74 -2.14
CA PRO A 27 15.26 43.89 -1.24
C PRO A 27 14.43 42.84 -0.48
N LEU A 28 13.19 43.13 -0.11
CA LEU A 28 12.30 42.18 0.57
C LEU A 28 11.88 41.05 -0.38
N LYS A 29 11.54 41.37 -1.63
CA LYS A 29 11.28 40.37 -2.66
C LYS A 29 12.47 39.46 -2.87
N ALA A 30 13.69 40.01 -2.95
CA ALA A 30 14.90 39.21 -3.09
C ALA A 30 15.11 38.25 -1.90
N LEU A 31 14.91 38.72 -0.66
CA LEU A 31 14.97 37.88 0.53
C LEU A 31 13.88 36.79 0.51
N LEU A 32 12.65 37.17 0.18
CA LEU A 32 11.53 36.22 0.15
C LEU A 32 11.67 35.18 -0.95
N ARG A 33 12.31 35.49 -2.08
CA ARG A 33 12.65 34.49 -3.09
C ARG A 33 13.56 33.40 -2.53
N VAL A 34 14.61 33.77 -1.80
CA VAL A 34 15.51 32.80 -1.15
C VAL A 34 14.76 31.95 -0.13
N ILE A 35 13.83 32.54 0.62
CA ILE A 35 12.98 31.80 1.57
C ILE A 35 12.00 30.88 0.84
N SER A 36 11.36 31.33 -0.24
CA SER A 36 10.42 30.53 -1.04
C SER A 36 11.09 29.27 -1.57
N GLU A 37 12.34 29.34 -2.01
CA GLU A 37 13.09 28.16 -2.47
C GLU A 37 13.21 27.10 -1.37
N GLN A 38 13.49 27.51 -0.13
CA GLN A 38 13.57 26.57 1.00
C GLN A 38 12.20 26.04 1.41
N VAL A 39 11.16 26.87 1.35
CA VAL A 39 9.79 26.45 1.63
C VAL A 39 9.33 25.42 0.59
N ASP A 40 9.59 25.65 -0.69
CA ASP A 40 9.23 24.72 -1.76
C ASP A 40 9.92 23.36 -1.57
N LEU A 41 11.20 23.35 -1.18
CA LEU A 41 11.92 22.09 -0.87
C LEU A 41 11.28 21.33 0.29
N VAL A 42 10.86 22.04 1.34
CA VAL A 42 10.23 21.41 2.51
C VAL A 42 8.81 20.94 2.18
N GLU A 43 8.02 21.73 1.45
CA GLU A 43 6.69 21.31 0.98
C GLU A 43 6.79 20.05 0.09
N GLU A 44 7.74 20.02 -0.85
CA GLU A 44 7.97 18.84 -1.71
C GLU A 44 8.42 17.60 -0.92
N ASP A 45 9.23 17.77 0.13
CA ASP A 45 9.62 16.67 1.00
C ASP A 45 8.47 16.15 1.86
N ILE A 46 7.59 17.04 2.34
CA ILE A 46 6.36 16.68 3.05
C ILE A 46 5.42 15.90 2.14
N ASP A 47 5.21 16.38 0.91
CA ASP A 47 4.38 15.68 -0.08
C ASP A 47 4.92 14.27 -0.35
N ARG A 48 6.25 14.14 -0.54
CA ARG A 48 6.92 12.85 -0.71
C ARG A 48 6.75 11.95 0.52
N LEU A 49 6.79 12.52 1.73
CA LEU A 49 6.53 11.78 2.96
C LEU A 49 5.10 11.21 3.00
N TYR A 50 4.10 11.96 2.53
CA TYR A 50 2.72 11.47 2.41
C TYR A 50 2.59 10.38 1.33
N GLU A 51 3.25 10.54 0.19
CA GLU A 51 3.30 9.50 -0.85
C GLU A 51 3.92 8.20 -0.30
N ASN A 52 4.92 8.32 0.57
CA ASN A 52 5.59 7.22 1.24
C ASN A 52 4.69 6.41 2.19
N TRP A 53 3.50 6.89 2.53
CA TRP A 53 2.55 6.11 3.35
C TRP A 53 1.79 5.04 2.58
N PHE A 54 1.71 5.13 1.25
CA PHE A 54 0.92 4.19 0.44
C PHE A 54 1.83 3.30 -0.41
N ILE A 55 1.55 2.00 -0.46
CA ILE A 55 2.37 1.04 -1.20
C ILE A 55 2.38 1.34 -2.71
N GLU A 56 1.35 1.99 -3.23
CA GLU A 56 1.20 2.36 -4.64
C GLU A 56 2.07 3.56 -5.04
N THR A 57 2.27 4.53 -4.14
CA THR A 57 2.95 5.80 -4.44
C THR A 57 4.30 5.95 -3.76
N CYS A 58 4.59 5.16 -2.72
CA CYS A 58 5.83 5.29 -1.96
C CYS A 58 7.07 5.11 -2.83
N GLU A 59 8.20 5.62 -2.40
CA GLU A 59 9.48 5.35 -3.03
C GLU A 59 9.90 3.88 -2.79
N ASP A 60 10.70 3.34 -3.70
CA ASP A 60 11.10 1.92 -3.66
C ASP A 60 11.79 1.51 -2.37
N TRP A 61 12.42 2.46 -1.69
CA TRP A 61 13.12 2.22 -0.44
C TRP A 61 12.23 2.09 0.78
N VAL A 62 11.00 2.58 0.68
CA VAL A 62 10.00 2.49 1.74
C VAL A 62 9.30 1.13 1.71
N VAL A 63 9.28 0.48 0.54
CA VAL A 63 8.62 -0.82 0.32
C VAL A 63 9.06 -1.90 1.33
N PRO A 64 10.37 -2.10 1.62
CA PRO A 64 10.81 -3.04 2.66
C PRO A 64 10.23 -2.72 4.04
N TYR A 65 10.21 -1.45 4.45
CA TYR A 65 9.66 -1.05 5.75
C TYR A 65 8.16 -1.30 5.85
N ILE A 66 7.41 -1.02 4.77
CA ILE A 66 5.99 -1.38 4.71
C ILE A 66 5.83 -2.90 4.79
N GLY A 67 6.68 -3.65 4.07
CA GLY A 67 6.75 -5.11 4.11
C GLY A 67 6.89 -5.64 5.54
N ASP A 68 7.88 -5.12 6.28
CA ASP A 68 8.13 -5.50 7.67
C ASP A 68 6.93 -5.18 8.58
N LEU A 69 6.34 -3.98 8.42
CA LEU A 69 5.16 -3.57 9.19
C LEU A 69 3.96 -4.50 8.99
N VAL A 70 3.78 -4.97 7.75
CA VAL A 70 2.70 -5.91 7.41
C VAL A 70 3.14 -7.35 7.54
N GLY A 71 4.31 -7.65 8.11
CA GLY A 71 4.85 -9.01 8.27
C GLY A 71 4.86 -9.79 6.96
N TYR A 72 5.37 -9.17 5.90
CA TYR A 72 5.73 -9.85 4.66
C TYR A 72 7.05 -10.60 4.88
N GLU A 73 7.05 -11.90 4.61
CA GLU A 73 8.26 -12.73 4.69
C GLU A 73 8.71 -13.10 3.28
N PRO A 74 9.93 -12.74 2.87
CA PRO A 74 10.45 -13.12 1.56
C PRO A 74 10.75 -14.62 1.51
N VAL A 75 10.67 -15.18 0.29
CA VAL A 75 10.98 -16.59 0.04
C VAL A 75 12.48 -16.81 0.25
N HIS A 76 12.84 -17.65 1.22
CA HIS A 76 14.24 -17.82 1.66
C HIS A 76 15.16 -18.35 0.53
N GLU A 77 14.61 -19.10 -0.44
CA GLU A 77 15.37 -19.59 -1.60
C GLU A 77 15.87 -18.47 -2.51
N ALA A 78 15.26 -17.27 -2.47
CA ALA A 78 15.72 -16.12 -3.23
C ALA A 78 16.92 -15.40 -2.58
N GLY A 79 17.25 -15.75 -1.33
CA GLY A 79 18.30 -15.12 -0.53
C GLY A 79 17.75 -14.26 0.61
N GLU A 80 18.62 -13.94 1.56
CA GLU A 80 18.26 -13.13 2.73
C GLU A 80 18.30 -11.63 2.41
N PRO A 81 17.31 -10.85 2.88
CA PRO A 81 17.38 -9.39 2.88
C PRO A 81 18.64 -8.91 3.61
N SER A 82 19.28 -7.88 3.06
CA SER A 82 20.45 -7.25 3.68
C SER A 82 20.07 -5.92 4.34
N SER A 83 20.96 -5.35 5.15
CA SER A 83 20.72 -4.04 5.75
C SER A 83 20.50 -2.96 4.69
N LEU A 84 19.67 -1.98 5.03
CA LEU A 84 19.37 -0.80 4.19
C LEU A 84 20.41 0.30 4.38
N ASP A 85 21.62 -0.02 4.83
CA ASP A 85 22.68 0.97 5.05
C ASP A 85 23.56 1.15 3.81
N THR A 86 23.52 0.20 2.87
CA THR A 86 24.37 0.20 1.66
C THR A 86 23.55 0.25 0.36
N PRO A 87 24.03 0.94 -0.69
CA PRO A 87 23.34 0.98 -1.98
C PRO A 87 23.10 -0.41 -2.59
N GLU A 88 24.02 -1.34 -2.39
CA GLU A 88 23.89 -2.73 -2.84
C GLU A 88 22.76 -3.44 -2.10
N GLY A 89 22.60 -3.17 -0.80
CA GLY A 89 21.54 -3.74 0.00
C GLY A 89 20.15 -3.27 -0.43
N TRP A 90 20.03 -2.01 -0.87
CA TRP A 90 18.79 -1.47 -1.42
C TRP A 90 18.38 -2.17 -2.71
N GLN A 91 19.33 -2.32 -3.65
CA GLN A 91 19.06 -3.01 -4.91
C GLN A 91 18.67 -4.46 -4.67
N ARG A 92 19.34 -5.13 -3.72
CA ARG A 92 19.01 -6.50 -3.35
C ARG A 92 17.61 -6.60 -2.73
N ASN A 93 17.27 -5.73 -1.78
CA ASN A 93 15.96 -5.73 -1.13
C ASN A 93 14.84 -5.37 -2.12
N LYS A 94 15.08 -4.48 -3.09
CA LYS A 94 14.11 -4.18 -4.16
C LYS A 94 13.76 -5.43 -4.99
N ILE A 95 14.71 -6.34 -5.18
CA ILE A 95 14.51 -7.60 -5.89
C ILE A 95 13.82 -8.64 -4.98
N LEU A 96 14.27 -8.76 -3.73
CA LEU A 96 13.76 -9.76 -2.77
C LEU A 96 12.38 -9.42 -2.20
N ILE A 97 12.03 -8.13 -2.15
CA ILE A 97 10.79 -7.59 -1.61
C ILE A 97 10.11 -6.76 -2.71
N PRO A 98 9.47 -7.41 -3.70
CA PRO A 98 8.78 -6.69 -4.77
C PRO A 98 7.57 -5.93 -4.22
N ARG A 99 7.39 -4.67 -4.66
CA ARG A 99 6.22 -3.84 -4.32
C ARG A 99 4.88 -4.56 -4.51
N ARG A 100 4.76 -5.33 -5.60
CA ARG A 100 3.56 -6.12 -5.91
C ARG A 100 3.24 -7.14 -4.83
N GLU A 101 4.25 -7.82 -4.28
CA GLU A 101 4.04 -8.85 -3.25
C GLU A 101 3.64 -8.22 -1.91
N VAL A 102 4.25 -7.10 -1.55
CA VAL A 102 3.85 -6.33 -0.35
C VAL A 102 2.41 -5.81 -0.50
N ALA A 103 2.05 -5.26 -1.67
CA ALA A 103 0.68 -4.81 -1.94
C ALA A 103 -0.33 -5.96 -1.89
N ASN A 104 0.01 -7.12 -2.45
CA ASN A 104 -0.80 -8.33 -2.36
C ASN A 104 -0.98 -8.77 -0.90
N THR A 105 0.08 -8.73 -0.10
CA THR A 105 0.04 -9.09 1.33
C THR A 105 -0.91 -8.19 2.10
N ILE A 106 -0.87 -6.87 1.87
CA ILE A 106 -1.83 -5.92 2.44
C ILE A 106 -3.26 -6.31 2.07
N ARG A 107 -3.51 -6.58 0.77
CA ARG A 107 -4.82 -6.99 0.26
C ARG A 107 -5.31 -8.28 0.91
N TYR A 108 -4.44 -9.28 1.07
CA TYR A 108 -4.77 -10.54 1.72
C TYR A 108 -5.13 -10.33 3.19
N ARG A 109 -4.34 -9.54 3.92
CA ARG A 109 -4.60 -9.26 5.34
C ARG A 109 -5.92 -8.53 5.56
N ARG A 110 -6.28 -7.58 4.69
CA ARG A 110 -7.59 -6.89 4.75
C ARG A 110 -8.78 -7.83 4.50
N ARG A 111 -8.58 -8.96 3.82
CA ARG A 111 -9.60 -9.98 3.51
C ARG A 111 -9.44 -11.26 4.32
N LYS A 112 -8.58 -11.26 5.34
CA LYS A 112 -8.30 -12.43 6.16
C LYS A 112 -9.60 -12.96 6.78
N GLY A 113 -9.79 -14.27 6.72
CA GLY A 113 -10.98 -14.94 7.24
C GLY A 113 -12.19 -14.97 6.31
N THR A 114 -12.06 -14.48 5.07
CA THR A 114 -13.12 -14.60 4.06
C THR A 114 -12.87 -15.79 3.13
N LEU A 115 -13.95 -16.46 2.69
CA LEU A 115 -13.86 -17.54 1.70
C LEU A 115 -13.27 -17.05 0.36
N ALA A 116 -13.61 -15.82 -0.05
CA ALA A 116 -13.09 -15.21 -1.28
C ALA A 116 -11.55 -15.08 -1.28
N LEU A 117 -10.92 -14.90 -0.12
CA LEU A 117 -9.45 -14.88 -0.04
C LEU A 117 -8.85 -16.24 -0.41
N LEU A 118 -9.47 -17.35 -0.02
CA LEU A 118 -8.97 -18.70 -0.35
C LEU A 118 -9.04 -18.95 -1.86
N GLU A 119 -10.14 -18.56 -2.50
CA GLU A 119 -10.30 -18.63 -3.95
C GLU A 119 -9.25 -17.78 -4.67
N GLN A 120 -9.01 -16.57 -4.16
CA GLN A 120 -8.02 -15.66 -4.73
C GLN A 120 -6.59 -16.20 -4.57
N LEU A 121 -6.23 -16.75 -3.40
CA LEU A 121 -4.91 -17.35 -3.17
C LEU A 121 -4.65 -18.55 -4.08
N ALA A 122 -5.67 -19.38 -4.34
CA ALA A 122 -5.55 -20.49 -5.29
C ALA A 122 -5.22 -20.00 -6.71
N ASN A 123 -5.84 -18.90 -7.14
CA ASN A 123 -5.53 -18.28 -8.42
C ASN A 123 -4.14 -17.61 -8.42
N ASP A 124 -3.82 -16.83 -7.38
CA ASP A 124 -2.56 -16.08 -7.27
C ASP A 124 -1.34 -17.02 -7.20
N VAL A 125 -1.48 -18.23 -6.62
CA VAL A 125 -0.38 -19.22 -6.47
C VAL A 125 -0.35 -20.25 -7.60
N ALA A 126 -1.50 -20.86 -7.95
CA ALA A 126 -1.56 -22.00 -8.87
C ALA A 126 -2.16 -21.64 -10.24
N GLY A 127 -2.75 -20.45 -10.40
CA GLY A 127 -3.49 -20.06 -11.59
C GLY A 127 -4.81 -20.79 -11.80
N TRP A 128 -5.27 -21.57 -10.81
CA TRP A 128 -6.45 -22.40 -10.94
C TRP A 128 -7.72 -21.68 -10.47
N PRO A 129 -8.86 -21.86 -11.15
CA PRO A 129 -10.14 -21.46 -10.58
C PRO A 129 -10.44 -22.34 -9.36
N ALA A 130 -10.86 -21.72 -8.25
CA ALA A 130 -11.20 -22.43 -7.03
C ALA A 130 -12.52 -21.90 -6.45
N ARG A 131 -13.22 -22.76 -5.72
CA ARG A 131 -14.42 -22.43 -4.96
C ARG A 131 -14.21 -22.83 -3.52
N ALA A 132 -14.35 -21.89 -2.59
CA ALA A 132 -14.23 -22.18 -1.17
C ALA A 132 -15.60 -22.57 -0.59
N VAL A 133 -15.69 -23.77 -0.02
CA VAL A 133 -16.93 -24.37 0.51
C VAL A 133 -16.76 -24.71 1.98
N GLU A 134 -17.80 -24.50 2.80
CA GLU A 134 -17.79 -24.87 4.21
C GLU A 134 -18.04 -26.38 4.37
N TYR A 135 -16.98 -27.19 4.46
CA TYR A 135 -17.10 -28.66 4.52
C TYR A 135 -17.88 -29.16 5.75
N TYR A 136 -17.97 -28.38 6.83
CA TYR A 136 -18.74 -28.77 8.01
C TYR A 136 -20.24 -28.93 7.71
N THR A 137 -20.80 -28.20 6.73
CA THR A 137 -22.20 -28.39 6.31
C THR A 137 -22.38 -29.66 5.48
N LEU A 138 -21.31 -30.12 4.82
CA LEU A 138 -21.28 -31.32 3.99
C LEU A 138 -20.93 -32.59 4.78
N LEU A 139 -20.41 -32.45 6.01
CA LEU A 139 -20.02 -33.58 6.85
C LEU A 139 -21.24 -34.27 7.48
N GLY A 140 -21.41 -35.56 7.21
CA GLY A 140 -22.32 -36.43 7.94
C GLY A 140 -21.78 -36.71 9.35
N TRP A 141 -22.58 -36.42 10.38
CA TRP A 141 -22.23 -36.67 11.77
C TRP A 141 -23.47 -37.04 12.59
N THR A 142 -23.28 -37.64 13.76
CA THR A 142 -24.37 -37.99 14.68
C THR A 142 -24.95 -36.71 15.30
N GLN A 143 -26.21 -36.42 14.98
CA GLN A 143 -26.87 -35.18 15.41
C GLN A 143 -27.69 -35.40 16.68
N ALA A 144 -27.76 -34.38 17.54
CA ALA A 144 -28.67 -34.39 18.67
C ALA A 144 -30.12 -34.39 18.19
N LEU A 145 -30.95 -35.27 18.74
CA LEU A 145 -32.37 -35.39 18.36
C LEU A 145 -33.17 -34.09 18.55
N ASN A 146 -32.75 -33.24 19.49
CA ASN A 146 -33.39 -31.95 19.75
C ASN A 146 -33.00 -30.84 18.75
N HIS A 147 -31.95 -31.04 17.92
CA HIS A 147 -31.47 -30.05 16.97
C HIS A 147 -31.03 -30.70 15.65
N LEU A 148 -32.00 -31.27 14.93
CA LEU A 148 -31.78 -31.90 13.63
C LEU A 148 -31.58 -30.86 12.53
N ARG A 149 -30.59 -31.09 11.68
CA ARG A 149 -30.27 -30.32 10.47
C ARG A 149 -30.30 -31.28 9.26
N PRO A 150 -31.48 -31.53 8.67
CA PRO A 150 -31.69 -32.54 7.64
C PRO A 150 -31.06 -32.21 6.28
N ASP A 151 -30.59 -30.98 6.12
CA ASP A 151 -29.83 -30.45 5.00
C ASP A 151 -28.32 -30.74 5.09
N ARG A 152 -27.81 -31.12 6.28
CA ARG A 152 -26.37 -31.36 6.51
C ARG A 152 -25.97 -32.81 6.33
N GLY A 153 -24.80 -33.03 5.75
CA GLY A 153 -24.20 -34.37 5.67
C GLY A 153 -24.89 -35.32 4.70
N ARG A 154 -25.44 -34.79 3.60
CA ARG A 154 -26.14 -35.56 2.57
C ARG A 154 -25.18 -36.23 1.59
N THR A 155 -25.68 -37.25 0.89
CA THR A 155 -24.96 -37.84 -0.25
C THR A 155 -24.88 -36.82 -1.40
N ALA A 156 -23.74 -36.80 -2.10
CA ALA A 156 -23.52 -35.95 -3.26
C ALA A 156 -24.61 -36.19 -4.34
N ASP A 157 -25.37 -35.15 -4.69
CA ASP A 157 -26.34 -35.21 -5.79
C ASP A 157 -25.70 -34.66 -7.07
N LEU A 158 -25.27 -35.57 -7.96
CA LEU A 158 -24.62 -35.24 -9.23
C LEU A 158 -25.52 -34.49 -10.22
N ARG A 159 -26.84 -34.43 -9.97
CA ARG A 159 -27.78 -33.66 -10.80
C ARG A 159 -27.81 -32.18 -10.43
N ASN A 160 -27.27 -31.82 -9.27
CA ASN A 160 -27.12 -30.45 -8.83
C ASN A 160 -25.64 -30.10 -8.70
N SER A 161 -25.03 -29.71 -9.83
CA SER A 161 -23.61 -29.34 -9.89
C SER A 161 -23.26 -28.11 -9.03
N SER A 162 -24.26 -27.32 -8.60
CA SER A 162 -24.05 -26.17 -7.72
C SER A 162 -24.04 -26.52 -6.22
N ALA A 163 -24.42 -27.76 -5.88
CA ALA A 163 -24.42 -28.28 -4.52
C ALA A 163 -23.13 -29.06 -4.16
N LEU A 164 -22.16 -29.11 -5.08
CA LEU A 164 -20.84 -29.72 -4.91
C LEU A 164 -19.75 -28.65 -4.88
#